data_AF-A0A4Q0PBL7-F1
#
_entry.id   AF-A0A4Q0PBL7-F1
#
_cell.length_a   1.000
_cell.length_b   1.000
_cell.length_c   1.000
_cell.angle_alpha   90.00
_cell.angle_beta   90.00
_cell.angle_gamma   90.00
#
_symmetry.space_group_name_H-M   'P 1'
#
loop_
_entity.id
_entity.type
_entity.pdbx_description
1 polymer ?
#
loop_
_entity_poly.entity_id
_entity_poly.type
_entity_poly.pdbx_seq_one_letter_code
_entity_poly.pdbx_strand_id
1 'polypeptide(L)'
;MNIEKSESKLVVVDYCRNCSKNLSSNAVFCDHCGGKIIKNRITTKNLLEDFNDRFLSIDAAFPKTFIALYRNPEDVIGGYINGVRKKYMSAFGYFALSLSIAGIYVFILREYFMDSIFENISSETIQNQDQAQLDFVKQFTNSINEYQALLSILSIPILALISRIVFWNYKQFNYLEHVVIYLYAFSHINLTVYILAILTIWSPSIYLFFSFVGTIGYVIYLCYVLKRLYGLSFKKLILKTSLFALIGSIFFLIISILVGIIMFKMGMLDELIENIKAANEVTG
;
A
#
# COMPACT_ATOMS: atom_id res chain seq x y z
N MET A 1 35.52 45.52 13.41
CA MET A 1 34.41 45.05 14.26
C MET A 1 34.79 43.66 14.74
N ASN A 2 35.23 43.55 16.00
CA ASN A 2 35.71 42.29 16.57
C ASN A 2 34.54 41.32 16.69
N ILE A 3 34.58 40.24 15.92
CA ILE A 3 33.65 39.12 16.09
C ILE A 3 34.20 38.31 17.27
N GLU A 4 33.75 38.64 18.47
CA GLU A 4 33.98 37.81 19.64
C GLU A 4 33.36 36.42 19.39
N LYS A 5 34.17 35.38 19.60
CA LYS A 5 33.73 33.98 19.60
C LYS A 5 32.66 33.83 20.68
N SER A 6 31.41 33.73 20.26
CA SER A 6 30.27 33.36 21.13
C SER A 6 30.54 32.01 21.78
N GLU A 7 30.99 32.01 23.04
CA GLU A 7 31.05 30.81 23.88
C GLU A 7 29.71 30.07 23.82
N SER A 8 29.77 28.76 23.59
CA SER A 8 28.63 27.85 23.52
C SER A 8 28.01 27.61 24.91
N LYS A 9 27.54 28.67 25.58
CA LYS A 9 26.82 28.52 26.85
C LYS A 9 25.44 27.92 26.58
N LEU A 10 25.23 26.71 27.10
CA LEU A 10 23.92 26.08 27.21
C LEU A 10 23.00 27.06 27.96
N VAL A 11 21.96 27.54 27.29
CA VAL A 11 20.97 28.39 27.94
C VAL A 11 20.10 27.46 28.77
N VAL A 12 20.21 27.54 30.10
CA VAL A 12 19.28 26.86 31.01
C VAL A 12 17.92 27.56 30.85
N VAL A 13 16.89 26.80 30.48
CA VAL A 13 15.53 27.31 30.28
C VAL A 13 14.63 26.64 31.31
N ASP A 14 14.14 27.41 32.27
CA ASP A 14 13.32 26.91 33.38
C ASP A 14 11.82 26.83 33.04
N TYR A 15 11.44 27.29 31.85
CA TYR A 15 10.05 27.29 31.37
C TYR A 15 9.96 26.83 29.90
N CYS A 16 8.83 26.23 29.54
CA CYS A 16 8.55 25.79 28.19
C CYS A 16 8.29 27.01 27.28
N ARG A 17 9.05 27.16 26.21
CA ARG A 17 8.82 28.26 25.24
C ARG A 17 7.49 28.16 24.47
N ASN A 18 6.82 27.00 24.49
CA ASN A 18 5.56 26.79 23.77
C ASN A 18 4.32 27.06 24.64
N CYS A 19 4.35 26.67 25.93
CA CYS A 19 3.19 26.82 26.82
C CYS A 19 3.48 27.54 28.13
N SER A 20 4.69 28.08 28.29
CA SER A 20 5.16 28.89 29.43
C SER A 20 5.09 28.21 30.80
N LYS A 21 4.79 26.91 30.88
CA LYS A 21 4.90 26.14 32.14
C LYS A 21 6.35 25.90 32.55
N ASN A 22 6.58 25.89 33.85
CA ASN A 22 7.87 25.53 34.42
C ASN A 22 8.27 24.10 34.02
N LEU A 23 9.54 23.92 33.69
CA LEU A 23 10.12 22.64 33.30
C LEU A 23 10.85 22.01 34.48
N SER A 24 10.87 20.68 34.53
CA SER A 24 11.80 20.00 35.42
C SER A 24 13.24 20.23 34.94
N SER A 25 14.20 20.26 35.86
CA SER A 25 15.60 20.58 35.60
C SER A 25 16.25 19.73 34.48
N ASN A 26 15.76 18.51 34.26
CA ASN A 26 16.23 17.59 33.21
C ASN A 26 15.16 17.24 32.15
N ALA A 27 14.11 18.05 31.99
CA ALA A 27 13.08 17.81 30.97
C ALA A 27 13.67 17.84 29.54
N VAL A 28 13.50 16.74 28.79
CA VAL A 28 13.79 16.67 27.34
C VAL A 28 12.57 17.09 26.52
N PHE A 29 11.37 16.81 27.04
CA PHE A 29 10.09 17.23 26.48
C PHE A 29 9.25 17.89 27.57
N CYS A 30 8.42 18.87 27.20
CA CYS A 30 7.42 19.43 28.09
C CYS A 30 6.29 18.42 28.32
N ASP A 31 5.99 18.15 29.58
CA ASP A 31 4.89 17.28 30.03
C ASP A 31 3.49 17.82 29.68
N HIS A 32 3.36 19.14 29.55
CA HIS A 32 2.09 19.79 29.30
C HIS A 32 1.74 19.92 27.81
N CYS A 33 2.71 20.31 26.97
CA CYS A 33 2.45 20.55 25.54
C CYS A 33 3.18 19.59 24.59
N GLY A 34 4.00 18.67 25.12
CA GLY A 34 4.75 17.70 24.31
C GLY A 34 5.91 18.28 23.49
N GLY A 35 6.19 19.58 23.61
CA GLY A 35 7.28 20.23 22.86
C GLY A 35 8.67 19.74 23.29
N LYS A 36 9.55 19.42 22.33
CA LYS A 36 10.98 19.12 22.57
C LYS A 36 11.68 20.37 23.10
N ILE A 37 12.38 20.26 24.22
CA ILE A 37 13.11 21.37 24.83
C ILE A 37 14.47 21.50 24.16
N ILE A 38 14.66 22.57 23.38
CA ILE A 38 15.91 22.85 22.69
C ILE A 38 16.77 23.78 23.56
N LYS A 39 17.85 23.23 24.13
CA LYS A 39 18.79 23.95 25.01
C LYS A 39 19.97 24.57 24.26
N ASN A 40 20.19 24.15 23.01
CA ASN A 40 21.30 24.60 22.17
C ASN A 40 20.86 25.72 21.22
N ARG A 41 21.80 26.58 20.80
CA ARG A 41 21.58 27.44 19.63
C ARG A 41 21.46 26.59 18.36
N ILE A 42 20.73 27.09 17.37
CA ILE A 42 20.67 26.48 16.05
C ILE A 42 22.08 26.55 15.45
N THR A 43 22.65 25.40 15.18
CA THR A 43 23.93 25.24 14.46
C THR A 43 23.68 24.31 13.28
N THR A 44 24.52 24.36 12.26
CA THR A 44 24.43 23.45 11.11
C THR A 44 24.40 21.99 11.56
N LYS A 45 25.22 21.63 12.56
CA LYS A 45 25.22 20.30 13.18
C LYS A 45 23.89 19.95 13.85
N ASN A 46 23.38 20.81 14.74
CA ASN A 46 22.12 20.54 15.45
C ASN A 46 20.92 20.50 14.50
N LEU A 47 20.94 21.32 13.45
CA LEU A 47 19.90 21.35 12.42
C LEU A 47 19.93 20.08 11.56
N LEU A 48 21.11 19.60 11.17
CA LEU A 48 21.27 18.34 10.46
C LEU A 48 20.89 17.13 11.33
N GLU A 49 21.23 17.14 12.62
CA GLU A 49 20.78 16.14 13.58
C GLU A 49 19.25 16.15 13.75
N ASP A 50 18.61 17.32 13.91
CA ASP A 50 17.15 17.43 13.98
C ASP A 50 16.46 17.04 12.66
N PHE A 51 17.11 17.30 11.51
CA PHE A 51 16.63 16.83 10.20
C PHE A 51 16.74 15.31 10.10
N ASN A 52 17.88 14.74 10.49
CA ASN A 52 18.11 13.29 10.48
C ASN A 52 17.13 12.57 11.44
N ASP A 53 16.94 13.11 12.64
CA ASP A 53 15.99 12.60 13.65
C ASP A 53 14.53 12.66 13.20
N ARG A 54 14.15 13.59 12.32
CA ARG A 54 12.75 13.78 11.89
C ARG A 54 12.43 13.21 10.52
N PHE A 55 13.33 13.31 9.56
CA PHE A 55 13.12 12.90 8.17
C PHE A 55 13.83 11.58 7.86
N LEU A 56 15.12 11.45 8.19
CA LEU A 56 15.87 10.22 7.89
C LEU A 56 15.60 9.07 8.89
N SER A 57 15.07 9.36 10.08
CA SER A 57 14.62 8.33 11.03
C SER A 57 13.36 7.59 10.53
N ILE A 58 12.53 8.26 9.72
CA ILE A 58 11.41 7.67 8.99
C ILE A 58 11.96 6.76 7.88
N ASP A 59 13.04 7.17 7.21
CA ASP A 59 13.69 6.38 6.15
C ASP A 59 14.42 5.14 6.69
N ALA A 60 15.05 5.21 7.88
CA ALA A 60 15.69 4.05 8.50
C ALA A 60 14.69 3.00 9.03
N ALA A 61 13.45 3.40 9.31
CA ALA A 61 12.41 2.48 9.76
C ALA A 61 11.87 1.59 8.64
N PHE A 62 11.99 2.00 7.37
CA PHE A 62 11.46 1.26 6.23
C PHE A 62 12.10 -0.13 6.07
N PRO A 63 13.43 -0.29 5.90
CA PRO A 63 14.05 -1.61 5.71
C PRO A 63 13.75 -2.55 6.89
N LYS A 64 13.77 -1.99 8.11
CA LYS A 64 13.43 -2.72 9.34
C LYS A 64 11.98 -3.23 9.32
N THR A 65 11.03 -2.38 8.91
CA THR A 65 9.60 -2.74 8.81
C THR A 65 9.38 -3.77 7.70
N PHE A 66 10.00 -3.57 6.53
CA PHE A 66 9.92 -4.47 5.39
C PHE A 66 10.41 -5.88 5.75
N ILE A 67 11.60 -6.00 6.34
CA ILE A 67 12.15 -7.30 6.75
C ILE A 67 11.32 -7.93 7.88
N ALA A 68 10.83 -7.12 8.83
CA ALA A 68 10.05 -7.62 9.96
C ALA A 68 8.66 -8.14 9.52
N LEU A 69 8.01 -7.52 8.53
CA LEU A 69 6.73 -7.98 7.99
C LEU A 69 6.81 -9.35 7.29
N TYR A 70 7.99 -9.72 6.78
CA TYR A 70 8.24 -11.07 6.27
C TYR A 70 8.49 -12.11 7.35
N ARG A 71 9.21 -11.72 8.42
CA ARG A 71 9.67 -12.66 9.44
C ARG A 71 8.68 -12.84 10.58
N ASN A 72 8.16 -11.73 11.11
CA ASN A 72 7.32 -11.65 12.31
C ASN A 72 6.25 -10.54 12.14
N PRO A 73 5.26 -10.72 11.25
CA PRO A 73 4.22 -9.71 11.02
C PRO A 73 3.40 -9.39 12.28
N GLU A 74 3.28 -10.33 13.23
CA GLU A 74 2.59 -10.10 14.50
C GLU A 74 3.29 -9.07 15.41
N ASP A 75 4.62 -8.95 15.33
CA ASP A 75 5.38 -7.94 16.09
C ASP A 75 5.18 -6.54 15.49
N VAL A 76 5.09 -6.44 14.15
CA VAL A 76 4.86 -5.17 13.46
C VAL A 76 3.40 -4.74 13.60
N ILE A 77 2.47 -5.55 13.11
CA ILE A 77 1.05 -5.23 13.01
C ILE A 77 0.41 -5.28 14.39
N GLY A 78 0.64 -6.35 15.16
CA GLY A 78 0.14 -6.47 16.52
C GLY A 78 0.77 -5.43 17.45
N GLY A 79 2.07 -5.15 17.30
CA GLY A 79 2.74 -4.06 18.02
C GLY A 79 2.10 -2.70 17.72
N TYR A 80 1.78 -2.39 16.47
CA TYR A 80 1.09 -1.15 16.11
C TYR A 80 -0.33 -1.10 16.69
N ILE A 81 -1.10 -2.20 16.63
CA ILE A 81 -2.42 -2.26 17.28
C ILE A 81 -2.30 -2.00 18.79
N ASN A 82 -1.28 -2.57 19.45
CA ASN A 82 -1.02 -2.43 20.88
C ASN A 82 -0.33 -1.10 21.30
N GLY A 83 -0.17 -0.14 20.39
CA GLY A 83 0.33 1.19 20.74
C GLY A 83 1.83 1.44 20.51
N VAL A 84 2.58 0.51 19.92
CA VAL A 84 3.99 0.75 19.55
C VAL A 84 4.04 1.71 18.35
N ARG A 85 4.70 2.87 18.50
CA ARG A 85 4.71 3.93 17.46
C ARG A 85 6.08 4.29 16.89
N LYS A 86 7.18 3.97 17.59
CA LYS A 86 8.56 4.32 17.15
C LYS A 86 9.38 3.15 16.60
N LYS A 87 9.00 1.89 16.90
CA LYS A 87 9.81 0.70 16.56
C LYS A 87 9.83 0.40 15.06
N TYR A 88 8.71 0.64 14.39
CA TYR A 88 8.42 0.38 12.97
C TYR A 88 7.71 1.59 12.36
N MET A 89 7.63 1.65 11.03
CA MET A 89 6.83 2.65 10.34
C MET A 89 5.35 2.53 10.72
N SER A 90 4.62 3.64 10.73
CA SER A 90 3.18 3.63 10.96
C SER A 90 2.42 2.95 9.81
N ALA A 91 1.24 2.39 10.10
CA ALA A 91 0.42 1.71 9.08
C ALA A 91 0.11 2.62 7.88
N PHE A 92 -0.34 3.84 8.16
CA PHE A 92 -0.62 4.85 7.14
C PHE A 92 0.65 5.31 6.40
N GLY A 93 1.77 5.49 7.11
CA GLY A 93 3.04 5.89 6.47
C GLY A 93 3.56 4.81 5.53
N TYR A 94 3.45 3.54 5.93
CA TYR A 94 3.83 2.40 5.11
C TYR A 94 2.93 2.23 3.87
N PHE A 95 1.62 2.46 4.03
CA PHE A 95 0.69 2.48 2.90
C PHE A 95 0.90 3.65 1.94
N ALA A 96 1.13 4.85 2.47
CA ALA A 96 1.46 6.03 1.65
C ALA A 96 2.74 5.78 0.82
N LEU A 97 3.77 5.18 1.43
CA LEU A 97 4.99 4.78 0.70
C LEU A 97 4.68 3.78 -0.42
N SER A 98 3.89 2.74 -0.13
CA SER A 98 3.47 1.76 -1.14
C SER A 98 2.69 2.41 -2.29
N LEU A 99 1.81 3.37 -1.99
CA LEU A 99 1.03 4.11 -2.98
C LEU A 99 1.90 5.01 -3.86
N SER A 100 2.88 5.71 -3.27
CA SER A 100 3.86 6.51 -4.03
C SER A 100 4.66 5.65 -5.00
N ILE A 101 5.10 4.47 -4.54
CA ILE A 101 5.84 3.53 -5.39
C ILE A 101 4.93 2.91 -6.46
N ALA A 102 3.65 2.66 -6.15
CA ALA A 102 2.66 2.24 -7.14
C ALA A 102 2.52 3.28 -8.26
N GLY A 103 2.45 4.57 -7.94
CA GLY A 103 2.36 5.64 -8.93
C GLY A 103 3.57 5.68 -9.88
N ILE A 104 4.78 5.55 -9.34
CA ILE A 104 6.01 5.46 -10.13
C ILE A 104 5.98 4.21 -11.01
N TYR A 105 5.60 3.07 -10.44
CA TYR A 105 5.50 1.80 -11.16
C TYR A 105 4.52 1.87 -12.33
N VAL A 106 3.31 2.41 -12.12
CA VAL A 106 2.30 2.59 -13.17
C VAL A 106 2.78 3.52 -14.27
N PHE A 107 3.44 4.61 -13.91
CA PHE A 107 4.01 5.54 -14.87
C PHE A 107 5.02 4.83 -15.78
N ILE A 108 5.96 4.08 -15.19
CA ILE A 108 6.98 3.34 -15.95
C ILE A 108 6.32 2.28 -16.83
N LEU A 109 5.40 1.49 -16.28
CA LEU A 109 4.72 0.42 -17.00
C LEU A 109 4.00 0.96 -18.23
N ARG A 110 3.22 2.04 -18.05
CA ARG A 110 2.42 2.67 -19.10
C ARG A 110 3.26 3.23 -20.24
N GLU A 111 4.29 4.00 -19.90
CA GLU A 111 5.06 4.76 -20.89
C GLU A 111 6.04 3.88 -21.68
N TYR A 112 6.58 2.82 -21.06
CA TYR A 112 7.73 2.11 -21.63
C TYR A 112 7.48 0.63 -21.94
N PHE A 113 6.52 -0.03 -21.30
CA PHE A 113 6.44 -1.50 -21.34
C PHE A 113 5.08 -2.03 -21.80
N MET A 114 4.03 -1.24 -21.70
CA MET A 114 2.66 -1.70 -21.88
C MET A 114 2.39 -2.23 -23.30
N ASP A 115 2.88 -1.55 -24.34
CA ASP A 115 2.73 -2.00 -25.73
C ASP A 115 3.44 -3.35 -25.96
N SER A 116 4.66 -3.50 -25.46
CA SER A 116 5.40 -4.77 -25.58
C SER A 116 4.72 -5.92 -24.82
N ILE A 117 4.11 -5.65 -23.66
CA ILE A 117 3.32 -6.65 -22.92
C ILE A 117 2.11 -7.08 -23.75
N PHE A 118 1.38 -6.13 -24.34
CA PHE A 118 0.21 -6.44 -25.16
C PHE A 118 0.54 -7.23 -26.42
N GLU A 119 1.66 -6.91 -27.07
CA GLU A 119 2.15 -7.67 -28.23
C GLU A 119 2.45 -9.13 -27.87
N ASN A 120 3.11 -9.37 -26.72
CA ASN A 120 3.40 -10.73 -26.25
C ASN A 120 2.13 -11.52 -25.86
N ILE A 121 1.12 -10.85 -25.28
CA ILE A 121 -0.17 -11.49 -24.99
C ILE A 121 -0.88 -11.89 -26.30
N SER A 122 -0.83 -11.02 -27.31
CA SER A 122 -1.46 -11.28 -28.61
C SER A 122 -0.79 -12.44 -29.37
N SER A 123 0.52 -12.60 -29.26
CA SER A 123 1.26 -13.66 -29.93
C SER A 123 1.13 -15.03 -29.26
N GLU A 124 0.92 -15.10 -27.94
CA GLU A 124 0.82 -16.38 -27.20
C GLU A 124 -0.62 -16.92 -27.09
N THR A 125 -1.66 -16.07 -27.14
CA THR A 125 -3.05 -16.51 -26.87
C THR A 125 -3.99 -16.37 -28.09
N ILE A 126 -3.64 -15.59 -29.11
CA ILE A 126 -4.65 -15.07 -30.04
C ILE A 126 -4.17 -15.12 -31.51
N GLN A 127 -4.31 -16.28 -32.13
CA GLN A 127 -4.22 -16.40 -33.60
C GLN A 127 -5.56 -16.07 -34.30
N ASN A 128 -6.66 -15.85 -33.55
CA ASN A 128 -8.03 -15.79 -34.09
C ASN A 128 -9.01 -14.80 -33.41
N GLN A 129 -8.58 -13.83 -32.58
CA GLN A 129 -9.51 -12.76 -32.12
C GLN A 129 -9.39 -11.49 -32.94
N ASP A 130 -10.57 -10.91 -33.11
CA ASP A 130 -10.88 -9.64 -33.74
C ASP A 130 -10.07 -8.49 -33.13
N GLN A 131 -9.50 -7.62 -33.97
CA GLN A 131 -8.63 -6.51 -33.55
C GLN A 131 -9.33 -5.57 -32.56
N ALA A 132 -10.67 -5.46 -32.66
CA ALA A 132 -11.53 -4.74 -31.73
C ALA A 132 -11.48 -5.28 -30.28
N GLN A 133 -11.29 -6.58 -30.09
CA GLN A 133 -11.20 -7.17 -28.75
C GLN A 133 -9.85 -6.83 -28.08
N LEU A 134 -8.76 -6.82 -28.85
CA LEU A 134 -7.46 -6.39 -28.36
C LEU A 134 -7.46 -4.91 -27.98
N ASP A 135 -8.04 -4.06 -28.82
CA ASP A 135 -8.14 -2.62 -28.55
C ASP A 135 -9.01 -2.32 -27.32
N PHE A 136 -10.11 -3.06 -27.14
CA PHE A 136 -10.92 -2.97 -25.93
C PHE A 136 -10.13 -3.35 -24.68
N VAL A 137 -9.42 -4.49 -24.69
CA VAL A 137 -8.62 -4.95 -23.54
C VAL A 137 -7.51 -3.94 -23.21
N LYS A 138 -6.85 -3.36 -24.22
CA LYS A 138 -5.86 -2.28 -24.06
C LYS A 138 -6.47 -1.06 -23.37
N GLN A 139 -7.56 -0.52 -23.92
CA GLN A 139 -8.22 0.66 -23.37
C GLN A 139 -8.70 0.41 -21.93
N PHE A 140 -9.35 -0.73 -21.70
CA PHE A 140 -9.84 -1.10 -20.37
C PHE A 140 -8.71 -1.21 -19.33
N THR A 141 -7.61 -1.85 -19.70
CA THR A 141 -6.44 -1.99 -18.82
C THR A 141 -5.82 -0.64 -18.50
N ASN A 142 -5.70 0.25 -19.51
CA ASN A 142 -5.17 1.59 -19.34
C ASN A 142 -6.06 2.41 -18.39
N SER A 143 -7.37 2.39 -18.59
CA SER A 143 -8.33 3.07 -17.72
C SER A 143 -8.27 2.55 -16.28
N ILE A 144 -8.14 1.24 -16.06
CA ILE A 144 -7.99 0.69 -14.70
C ILE A 144 -6.70 1.19 -14.04
N ASN A 145 -5.59 1.19 -14.79
CA ASN A 145 -4.29 1.62 -14.28
C ASN A 145 -4.30 3.11 -13.87
N GLU A 146 -5.05 3.97 -14.56
CA GLU A 146 -5.22 5.37 -14.18
C GLU A 146 -5.86 5.54 -12.78
N TYR A 147 -6.81 4.68 -12.43
CA TYR A 147 -7.48 4.71 -11.14
C TYR A 147 -6.88 3.76 -10.10
N GLN A 148 -5.72 3.12 -10.38
CA GLN A 148 -5.11 2.12 -9.50
C GLN A 148 -4.92 2.60 -8.07
N ALA A 149 -4.52 3.87 -7.88
CA ALA A 149 -4.33 4.45 -6.55
C ALA A 149 -5.65 4.51 -5.75
N LEU A 150 -6.74 4.95 -6.40
CA LEU A 150 -8.07 5.01 -5.79
C LEU A 150 -8.60 3.61 -5.47
N LEU A 151 -8.43 2.66 -6.41
CA LEU A 151 -8.80 1.27 -6.22
C LEU A 151 -8.04 0.64 -5.05
N SER A 152 -6.75 0.96 -4.90
CA SER A 152 -5.93 0.51 -3.77
C SER A 152 -6.46 1.04 -2.45
N ILE A 153 -6.79 2.33 -2.37
CA ILE A 153 -7.38 2.95 -1.16
C ILE A 153 -8.72 2.30 -0.81
N LEU A 154 -9.59 2.09 -1.79
CA LEU A 154 -10.92 1.51 -1.58
C LEU A 154 -10.86 0.00 -1.23
N SER A 155 -9.84 -0.71 -1.70
CA SER A 155 -9.65 -2.14 -1.43
C SER A 155 -9.46 -2.42 0.07
N ILE A 156 -8.77 -1.56 0.80
CA ILE A 156 -8.46 -1.75 2.22
C ILE A 156 -9.71 -1.87 3.09
N PRO A 157 -10.66 -0.90 3.10
CA PRO A 157 -11.88 -1.01 3.91
C PRO A 157 -12.75 -2.20 3.47
N ILE A 158 -12.80 -2.51 2.17
CA ILE A 158 -13.54 -3.68 1.67
C ILE A 158 -12.93 -4.98 2.21
N LEU A 159 -11.62 -5.15 2.09
CA LEU A 159 -10.91 -6.32 2.61
C LEU A 159 -11.04 -6.42 4.14
N ALA A 160 -10.95 -5.30 4.85
CA ALA A 160 -11.14 -5.24 6.29
C ALA A 160 -12.57 -5.66 6.69
N LEU A 161 -13.58 -5.24 5.93
CA LEU A 161 -14.98 -5.60 6.17
C LEU A 161 -15.20 -7.10 5.93
N ILE A 162 -14.73 -7.63 4.80
CA ILE A 162 -14.80 -9.08 4.50
C ILE A 162 -14.12 -9.87 5.62
N SER A 163 -12.92 -9.46 6.03
CA SER A 163 -12.18 -10.08 7.11
C SER A 163 -12.94 -10.04 8.44
N ARG A 164 -13.55 -8.91 8.77
CA ARG A 164 -14.36 -8.76 9.98
C ARG A 164 -15.54 -9.72 9.99
N ILE A 165 -16.21 -9.92 8.86
CA ILE A 165 -17.31 -10.87 8.71
C ILE A 165 -16.79 -12.32 8.87
N VAL A 166 -15.69 -12.66 8.20
CA VAL A 166 -15.09 -14.01 8.25
C VAL A 166 -14.63 -14.38 9.66
N PHE A 167 -14.03 -13.43 10.38
CA PHE A 167 -13.44 -13.63 11.71
C PHE A 167 -14.37 -13.20 12.87
N TRP A 168 -15.68 -13.05 12.62
CA TRP A 168 -16.63 -12.56 13.63
C TRP A 168 -16.61 -13.34 14.96
N ASN A 169 -16.30 -14.64 14.91
CA ASN A 169 -16.20 -15.51 16.09
C ASN A 169 -15.00 -15.21 17.00
N TYR A 170 -13.90 -14.65 16.50
CA TYR A 170 -12.67 -14.49 17.28
C TYR A 170 -12.72 -13.27 18.20
N LYS A 171 -13.44 -12.21 17.83
CA LYS A 171 -13.58 -10.93 18.56
C LYS A 171 -12.27 -10.23 18.98
N GLN A 172 -11.10 -10.78 18.62
CA GLN A 172 -9.77 -10.26 18.96
C GLN A 172 -9.51 -8.88 18.38
N PHE A 173 -9.97 -8.64 17.15
CA PHE A 173 -9.76 -7.37 16.46
C PHE A 173 -11.07 -6.69 16.08
N ASN A 174 -11.17 -5.38 16.30
CA ASN A 174 -12.27 -4.54 15.83
C ASN A 174 -12.09 -4.16 14.34
N TYR A 175 -13.09 -3.53 13.73
CA TYR A 175 -13.04 -3.18 12.31
C TYR A 175 -11.84 -2.27 11.94
N LEU A 176 -11.52 -1.27 12.77
CA LEU A 176 -10.39 -0.37 12.52
C LEU A 176 -9.04 -1.09 12.67
N GLU A 177 -8.96 -2.08 13.56
CA GLU A 177 -7.78 -2.94 13.66
C GLU A 177 -7.65 -3.84 12.43
N HIS A 178 -8.74 -4.34 11.86
CA HIS A 178 -8.70 -4.98 10.54
C HIS A 178 -8.20 -4.01 9.46
N VAL A 179 -8.65 -2.76 9.45
CA VAL A 179 -8.13 -1.73 8.52
C VAL A 179 -6.61 -1.59 8.67
N VAL A 180 -6.08 -1.56 9.89
CA VAL A 180 -4.63 -1.53 10.15
C VAL A 180 -3.92 -2.78 9.63
N ILE A 181 -4.49 -3.97 9.84
CA ILE A 181 -3.93 -5.23 9.33
C ILE A 181 -3.79 -5.16 7.81
N TYR A 182 -4.84 -4.73 7.11
CA TYR A 182 -4.81 -4.64 5.65
C TYR A 182 -3.96 -3.46 5.15
N LEU A 183 -3.87 -2.35 5.87
CA LEU A 183 -2.91 -1.28 5.55
C LEU A 183 -1.48 -1.82 5.48
N TYR A 184 -1.05 -2.63 6.45
CA TYR A 184 0.29 -3.24 6.37
C TYR A 184 0.37 -4.36 5.34
N ALA A 185 -0.55 -5.32 5.39
CA ALA A 185 -0.45 -6.53 4.60
C ALA A 185 -0.59 -6.26 3.09
N PHE A 186 -1.56 -5.43 2.70
CA PHE A 186 -1.75 -4.98 1.31
C PHE A 186 -0.53 -4.22 0.80
N SER A 187 -0.03 -3.26 1.60
CA SER A 187 1.14 -2.45 1.20
C SER A 187 2.38 -3.31 1.00
N HIS A 188 2.60 -4.28 1.90
CA HIS A 188 3.82 -5.07 1.90
C HIS A 188 3.92 -5.97 0.68
N ILE A 189 2.83 -6.67 0.35
CA ILE A 189 2.80 -7.53 -0.83
C ILE A 189 2.87 -6.71 -2.11
N ASN A 190 2.12 -5.60 -2.22
CA ASN A 190 2.18 -4.75 -3.40
C ASN A 190 3.59 -4.18 -3.61
N LEU A 191 4.23 -3.72 -2.54
CA LEU A 191 5.60 -3.23 -2.63
C LEU A 191 6.57 -4.30 -3.13
N THR A 192 6.39 -5.54 -2.66
CA THR A 192 7.19 -6.69 -3.13
C THR A 192 6.94 -6.96 -4.60
N VAL A 193 5.68 -6.96 -5.04
CA VAL A 193 5.31 -7.14 -6.44
C VAL A 193 5.89 -6.03 -7.30
N TYR A 194 5.83 -4.76 -6.87
CA TYR A 194 6.42 -3.64 -7.62
C TYR A 194 7.94 -3.76 -7.74
N ILE A 195 8.62 -4.14 -6.66
CA ILE A 195 10.09 -4.38 -6.69
C ILE A 195 10.42 -5.51 -7.67
N LEU A 196 9.71 -6.65 -7.59
CA LEU A 196 9.93 -7.77 -8.50
C LEU A 196 9.61 -7.38 -9.95
N ALA A 197 8.49 -6.68 -10.17
CA ALA A 197 8.06 -6.23 -11.48
C ALA A 197 9.13 -5.35 -12.14
N ILE A 198 9.68 -4.37 -11.41
CA ILE A 198 10.77 -3.50 -11.90
C ILE A 198 12.03 -4.32 -12.22
N LEU A 199 12.40 -5.29 -11.38
CA LEU A 199 13.57 -6.15 -11.64
C LEU A 199 13.37 -7.04 -12.88
N THR A 200 12.14 -7.39 -13.20
CA THR A 200 11.79 -8.28 -14.32
C THR A 200 11.37 -7.52 -15.59
N ILE A 201 11.39 -6.20 -15.56
CA ILE A 201 10.74 -5.35 -16.58
C ILE A 201 11.41 -5.45 -17.95
N TRP A 202 12.71 -5.75 -17.98
CA TRP A 202 13.52 -5.97 -19.20
C TRP A 202 13.05 -7.12 -20.12
N SER A 203 12.17 -8.00 -19.63
CA SER A 203 11.70 -9.17 -20.38
C SER A 203 10.21 -9.37 -20.14
N PRO A 204 9.35 -9.21 -21.18
CA PRO A 204 7.91 -9.36 -21.04
C PRO A 204 7.48 -10.73 -20.48
N SER A 205 8.08 -11.83 -20.95
CA SER A 205 7.72 -13.19 -20.47
C SER A 205 8.06 -13.40 -19.00
N ILE A 206 9.22 -12.91 -18.53
CA ILE A 206 9.61 -13.00 -17.12
C ILE A 206 8.70 -12.12 -16.25
N TYR A 207 8.41 -10.90 -16.72
CA TYR A 207 7.45 -10.01 -16.06
C TYR A 207 6.08 -10.66 -15.88
N LEU A 208 5.54 -11.28 -16.94
CA LEU A 208 4.25 -11.98 -16.89
C LEU A 208 4.28 -13.15 -15.90
N PHE A 209 5.35 -13.94 -15.89
CA PHE A 209 5.54 -15.02 -14.93
C PHE A 209 5.53 -14.52 -13.48
N PHE A 210 6.31 -13.48 -13.16
CA PHE A 210 6.37 -12.93 -11.81
C PHE A 210 5.08 -12.20 -11.42
N SER A 211 4.34 -11.63 -12.37
CA SER A 211 3.00 -11.05 -12.13
C SER A 211 1.99 -12.14 -11.75
N PHE A 212 2.03 -13.28 -12.43
CA PHE A 212 1.20 -14.44 -12.08
C PHE A 212 1.57 -15.01 -10.70
N VAL A 213 2.87 -15.21 -10.43
CA VAL A 213 3.38 -15.64 -9.12
C VAL A 213 3.00 -14.63 -8.03
N GLY A 214 3.03 -13.33 -8.32
CA GLY A 214 2.63 -12.26 -7.42
C GLY A 214 1.17 -12.36 -6.98
N THR A 215 0.28 -12.75 -7.90
CA THR A 215 -1.15 -12.95 -7.60
C THR A 215 -1.37 -14.10 -6.62
N ILE A 216 -0.68 -15.23 -6.83
CA ILE A 216 -0.72 -16.37 -5.89
C ILE A 216 -0.06 -15.97 -4.56
N GLY A 217 1.08 -15.28 -4.64
CA GLY A 217 1.84 -14.77 -3.50
C GLY A 217 1.00 -13.85 -2.61
N TYR A 218 0.09 -13.08 -3.19
CA TYR A 218 -0.84 -12.23 -2.46
C TYR A 218 -1.75 -13.02 -1.53
N VAL A 219 -2.38 -14.09 -2.04
CA VAL A 219 -3.24 -14.95 -1.22
C VAL A 219 -2.44 -15.67 -0.14
N ILE A 220 -1.26 -16.18 -0.49
CA ILE A 220 -0.37 -16.88 0.45
C ILE A 220 0.08 -15.94 1.58
N TYR A 221 0.49 -14.72 1.23
CA TYR A 221 0.96 -13.74 2.21
C TYR A 221 -0.14 -13.28 3.16
N LEU A 222 -1.35 -13.01 2.65
CA LEU A 222 -2.49 -12.70 3.51
C LEU A 222 -2.81 -13.86 4.47
N CYS A 223 -2.77 -15.10 3.98
CA CYS A 223 -2.96 -16.28 4.82
C CYS A 223 -1.87 -16.37 5.90
N TYR A 224 -0.61 -16.10 5.55
CA TYR A 224 0.50 -16.07 6.49
C TYR A 224 0.29 -15.02 7.60
N VAL A 225 -0.03 -13.78 7.23
CA VAL A 225 -0.28 -12.68 8.19
C VAL A 225 -1.43 -13.01 9.13
N LEU A 226 -2.58 -13.46 8.59
CA LEU A 226 -3.75 -13.81 9.40
C LEU A 226 -3.47 -15.02 10.30
N LYS A 227 -2.75 -16.03 9.80
CA LYS A 227 -2.33 -17.18 10.61
C LYS A 227 -1.51 -16.75 11.81
N ARG A 228 -0.53 -15.84 11.61
CA ARG A 228 0.36 -15.35 12.67
C ARG A 228 -0.38 -14.50 13.70
N LEU A 229 -1.26 -13.59 13.26
CA LEU A 229 -2.01 -12.69 14.15
C LEU A 229 -3.05 -13.40 15.02
N TYR A 230 -3.78 -14.36 14.45
CA TYR A 230 -4.84 -15.11 15.13
C TYR A 230 -4.39 -16.44 15.72
N GLY A 231 -3.11 -16.83 15.55
CA GLY A 231 -2.58 -18.11 16.01
C GLY A 231 -3.33 -19.32 15.42
N LEU A 232 -3.71 -19.26 14.13
CA LEU A 232 -4.60 -20.26 13.53
C LEU A 232 -3.89 -21.61 13.28
N SER A 233 -4.59 -22.71 13.57
CA SER A 233 -4.20 -24.03 13.08
C SER A 233 -4.48 -24.17 11.57
N PHE A 234 -3.76 -25.08 10.90
CA PHE A 234 -3.84 -25.23 9.44
C PHE A 234 -5.28 -25.50 8.92
N LYS A 235 -6.04 -26.35 9.62
CA LYS A 235 -7.46 -26.63 9.27
C LYS A 235 -8.33 -25.37 9.36
N LYS A 236 -8.17 -24.59 10.44
CA LYS A 236 -8.92 -23.33 10.64
C LYS A 236 -8.52 -22.28 9.62
N LEU A 237 -7.24 -22.23 9.23
CA LEU A 237 -6.75 -21.35 8.18
C LEU A 237 -7.45 -21.64 6.85
N ILE A 238 -7.44 -22.90 6.38
CA ILE A 238 -8.10 -23.29 5.13
C ILE A 238 -9.58 -22.91 5.13
N LEU A 239 -10.30 -23.24 6.21
CA LEU A 239 -11.72 -22.90 6.33
C LEU A 239 -11.95 -21.38 6.25
N LYS A 240 -11.13 -20.59 6.96
CA LYS A 240 -11.29 -19.13 6.97
C LYS A 240 -10.89 -18.49 5.65
N THR A 241 -9.84 -18.99 4.98
CA THR A 241 -9.48 -18.54 3.64
C THR A 241 -10.58 -18.88 2.63
N SER A 242 -11.18 -20.06 2.71
CA SER A 242 -12.31 -20.45 1.84
C SER A 242 -13.54 -19.55 2.07
N LEU A 243 -13.89 -19.26 3.33
CA LEU A 243 -14.96 -18.31 3.65
C LEU A 243 -14.63 -16.89 3.18
N PHE A 244 -13.37 -16.46 3.29
CA PHE A 244 -12.92 -15.16 2.79
C PHE A 244 -13.09 -15.07 1.28
N ALA A 245 -12.72 -16.11 0.53
CA ALA A 245 -12.90 -16.17 -0.90
C ALA A 245 -14.39 -16.16 -1.30
N LEU A 246 -15.25 -16.91 -0.60
CA LEU A 246 -16.68 -16.96 -0.87
C LEU A 246 -17.38 -15.62 -0.59
N ILE A 247 -17.09 -14.98 0.54
CA ILE A 247 -17.67 -13.66 0.84
C ILE A 247 -17.08 -12.61 -0.11
N GLY A 248 -15.78 -12.70 -0.41
CA GLY A 248 -15.11 -11.83 -1.37
C GLY A 248 -15.71 -11.92 -2.77
N SER A 249 -16.06 -13.12 -3.25
CA SER A 249 -16.70 -13.28 -4.57
C SER A 249 -18.10 -12.68 -4.62
N ILE A 250 -18.88 -12.75 -3.53
CA ILE A 250 -20.17 -12.06 -3.43
C ILE A 250 -20.00 -10.54 -3.51
N PHE A 251 -19.04 -9.98 -2.75
CA PHE A 251 -18.73 -8.55 -2.82
C PHE A 251 -18.28 -8.14 -4.22
N PHE A 252 -17.43 -8.95 -4.87
CA PHE A 252 -16.99 -8.71 -6.24
C PHE A 252 -18.18 -8.68 -7.21
N LEU A 253 -19.09 -9.66 -7.15
CA LEU A 253 -20.29 -9.69 -7.99
C LEU A 253 -21.16 -8.45 -7.81
N ILE A 254 -21.37 -8.00 -6.56
CA ILE A 254 -22.14 -6.77 -6.27
C ILE A 254 -21.46 -5.56 -6.91
N ILE A 255 -20.14 -5.42 -6.75
CA ILE A 255 -19.38 -4.31 -7.34
C ILE A 255 -19.44 -4.36 -8.87
N SER A 256 -19.28 -5.54 -9.49
CA SER A 256 -19.36 -5.70 -10.95
C SER A 256 -20.74 -5.31 -11.50
N ILE A 257 -21.83 -5.67 -10.81
CA ILE A 257 -23.19 -5.27 -11.20
C ILE A 257 -23.34 -3.75 -11.09
N LEU A 258 -22.86 -3.14 -10.01
CA LEU A 258 -22.92 -1.69 -9.82
C LEU A 258 -22.13 -0.94 -10.91
N VAL A 259 -20.93 -1.40 -11.24
CA VAL A 259 -20.12 -0.84 -12.33
C VAL A 259 -20.83 -0.99 -13.67
N GLY A 260 -21.42 -2.16 -13.96
CA GLY A 260 -22.19 -2.38 -15.19
C GLY A 260 -23.38 -1.44 -15.32
N ILE A 261 -24.12 -1.19 -14.23
CA ILE A 261 -25.24 -0.23 -14.21
C ILE A 261 -24.74 1.21 -14.47
N ILE A 262 -23.59 1.58 -13.89
CA ILE A 262 -22.99 2.90 -14.11
C ILE A 262 -22.57 3.06 -15.57
N MET A 263 -21.88 2.06 -16.13
CA MET A 263 -21.45 2.06 -17.54
C MET A 263 -22.65 2.16 -18.50
N PHE A 264 -23.73 1.42 -18.21
CA PHE A 264 -24.96 1.51 -19.00
C PHE A 264 -25.56 2.92 -18.98
N LYS A 265 -25.64 3.55 -17.79
CA LYS A 265 -26.14 4.93 -17.67
C LYS A 265 -25.27 5.97 -18.36
N MET A 266 -23.98 5.69 -18.53
CA MET A 266 -23.03 6.57 -19.21
C MET A 266 -23.00 6.36 -20.73
N GLY A 267 -23.80 5.43 -21.29
CA GLY A 267 -23.84 5.15 -22.74
C GLY A 267 -22.63 4.38 -23.28
N MET A 268 -21.66 4.03 -22.44
CA MET A 268 -20.44 3.32 -22.85
C MET A 268 -20.71 1.91 -23.41
N LEU A 269 -21.83 1.29 -23.02
CA LEU A 269 -22.24 -0.02 -23.53
C LEU A 269 -22.74 0.06 -24.98
N ASP A 270 -23.35 1.17 -25.37
CA ASP A 270 -23.88 1.34 -26.73
C ASP A 270 -22.73 1.54 -27.72
N GLU A 271 -21.73 2.37 -27.38
CA GLU A 271 -20.48 2.53 -28.16
C GLU A 271 -19.74 1.20 -28.32
N LEU A 272 -19.69 0.36 -27.28
CA LEU A 272 -19.08 -0.97 -27.38
C LEU A 272 -19.81 -1.90 -28.34
N ILE A 273 -21.14 -1.94 -28.29
CA ILE A 273 -21.95 -2.78 -29.17
C ILE A 273 -21.81 -2.32 -30.62
N GLU A 274 -21.75 -1.02 -30.86
CA GLU A 274 -21.59 -0.43 -32.19
C GLU A 274 -20.19 -0.72 -32.77
N ASN A 275 -19.13 -0.59 -31.97
CA ASN A 275 -17.77 -0.94 -32.38
C ASN A 275 -17.60 -2.44 -32.68
N ILE A 276 -18.27 -3.32 -31.90
CA ILE A 276 -18.26 -4.78 -32.17
C ILE A 276 -18.99 -5.09 -33.48
N LYS A 277 -20.12 -4.41 -33.77
CA LYS A 277 -20.83 -4.60 -35.04
C LYS A 277 -20.00 -4.13 -36.23
N ALA A 278 -19.36 -2.97 -36.12
CA ALA A 278 -18.50 -2.44 -37.17
C ALA A 278 -17.29 -3.34 -37.47
N ALA A 279 -16.68 -3.96 -36.45
CA ALA A 279 -15.57 -4.90 -36.64
C ALA A 279 -15.98 -6.20 -37.36
N ASN A 280 -17.18 -6.71 -37.07
CA ASN A 280 -17.73 -7.91 -37.72
C ASN A 280 -18.19 -7.66 -39.18
N GLU A 281 -18.56 -6.43 -39.53
CA GLU A 281 -18.92 -6.07 -40.92
C GLU A 281 -17.70 -5.88 -41.83
N VAL A 282 -16.52 -5.59 -41.27
CA VAL A 282 -15.27 -5.41 -42.02
C VAL A 282 -14.54 -6.74 -42.28
N THR A 283 -14.90 -7.81 -41.54
CA THR A 283 -14.28 -9.15 -41.63
C THR A 283 -15.11 -10.17 -42.41
N GLY A 284 -16.30 -9.79 -42.92
CA GLY A 284 -17.16 -10.61 -43.79
C GLY A 284 -17.10 -10.19 -45.26
#